data_AF-A0A1F3TV14-F1
#
_entry.id   AF-A0A1F3TV14-F1
#
_cell.length_a   1.000
_cell.length_b   1.000
_cell.length_c   1.000
_cell.angle_alpha   90.00
_cell.angle_beta   90.00
_cell.angle_gamma   90.00
#
_symmetry.space_group_name_H-M   'P 1'
#
loop_
_entity.id
_entity.type
_entity.pdbx_description
1 polymer ?
#
loop_
_entity_poly.entity_id
_entity_poly.type
_entity_poly.pdbx_seq_one_letter_code
_entity_poly.pdbx_strand_id
1 'polypeptide(L)'
;MFIQGDLQAVFDALYTIGAIDPVLSMDWEAINAEMSKNPKHVHHVCQSVNACRGNKDQLVSTLNSFDKKSLYFVALEVAREFSEFQARKELH
;
A
#
# COMPACT_ATOMS: atom_id res chain seq x y z
N MET A 1 3.98 -2.28 -11.09
CA MET A 1 5.21 -1.72 -10.50
C MET A 1 5.01 -1.83 -9.02
N PHE A 2 5.84 -2.61 -8.36
CA PHE A 2 5.64 -3.04 -6.97
C PHE A 2 6.25 -2.04 -5.99
N ILE A 3 5.87 -2.13 -4.72
CA ILE A 3 6.48 -1.31 -3.70
C ILE A 3 7.88 -1.84 -3.45
N GLN A 4 8.88 -1.13 -3.94
CA GLN A 4 10.29 -1.51 -3.84
C GLN A 4 10.90 -0.78 -2.65
N GLY A 5 11.15 -1.52 -1.57
CA GLY A 5 11.80 -0.99 -0.37
C GLY A 5 11.31 -1.66 0.91
N ASP A 6 11.24 -0.87 1.98
CA ASP A 6 10.87 -1.30 3.31
C ASP A 6 9.34 -1.47 3.41
N LEU A 7 8.83 -2.60 2.87
CA LEU A 7 7.40 -2.95 2.92
C LEU A 7 6.84 -2.87 4.34
N GLN A 8 7.67 -3.22 5.32
CA GLN A 8 7.32 -3.16 6.72
C GLN A 8 7.11 -1.72 7.20
N ALA A 9 7.93 -0.77 6.77
CA ALA A 9 7.73 0.66 7.04
C ALA A 9 6.43 1.20 6.41
N VAL A 10 6.08 0.77 5.19
CA VAL A 10 4.84 1.19 4.52
C VAL A 10 3.61 0.61 5.23
N PHE A 11 3.65 -0.67 5.58
CA PHE A 11 2.59 -1.32 6.34
C PHE A 11 2.37 -0.65 7.70
N ASP A 12 3.46 -0.38 8.42
CA ASP A 12 3.40 0.29 9.72
C ASP A 12 2.86 1.73 9.61
N ALA A 13 3.22 2.46 8.56
CA ALA A 13 2.65 3.79 8.30
C ALA A 13 1.14 3.71 8.04
N LEU A 14 0.69 2.75 7.21
CA LEU A 14 -0.73 2.51 6.94
C LEU A 14 -1.51 2.07 8.18
N TYR A 15 -0.88 1.25 9.03
CA TYR A 15 -1.44 0.81 10.30
C TYR A 15 -1.59 2.00 11.27
N THR A 16 -0.57 2.85 11.35
CA THR A 16 -0.55 4.05 12.21
C THR A 16 -1.65 5.04 11.85
N ILE A 17 -1.96 5.21 10.56
CA ILE A 17 -3.06 6.08 10.11
C ILE A 17 -4.43 5.39 10.14
N GLY A 18 -4.51 4.12 10.56
CA GLY A 18 -5.76 3.36 10.63
C GLY A 18 -6.37 3.01 9.26
N ALA A 19 -5.57 2.96 8.20
CA ALA A 19 -6.05 2.66 6.85
C ALA A 19 -6.19 1.15 6.57
N ILE A 20 -5.58 0.29 7.39
CA ILE A 20 -5.65 -1.18 7.26
C ILE A 20 -7.05 -1.70 7.63
N ASP A 21 -7.62 -1.21 8.73
CA ASP A 21 -8.90 -1.67 9.27
C ASP A 21 -10.08 -1.56 8.27
N PRO A 22 -10.33 -0.41 7.61
CA PRO A 22 -11.38 -0.30 6.60
C PRO A 22 -11.12 -1.17 5.37
N VAL A 23 -9.86 -1.42 5.01
CA VAL A 23 -9.51 -2.29 3.87
C VAL A 23 -9.94 -3.72 4.13
N LEU A 24 -9.74 -4.23 5.35
CA LEU A 24 -10.17 -5.58 5.73
C LEU A 24 -11.69 -5.78 5.60
N SER A 25 -12.48 -4.72 5.77
CA SER A 25 -13.93 -4.77 5.66
C SER A 25 -14.47 -4.39 4.27
N MET A 26 -13.61 -3.99 3.33
CA MET A 26 -14.02 -3.55 1.98
C MET A 26 -13.91 -4.65 0.94
N ASP A 27 -14.72 -4.53 -0.12
CA ASP A 27 -14.60 -5.36 -1.32
C ASP A 27 -13.32 -5.04 -2.10
N TRP A 28 -12.31 -5.90 -1.92
CA TRP A 28 -11.03 -5.78 -2.60
C TRP A 28 -11.17 -5.86 -4.13
N GLU A 29 -12.14 -6.65 -4.62
CA GLU A 29 -12.44 -6.74 -6.05
C GLU A 29 -12.96 -5.41 -6.61
N ALA A 30 -13.82 -4.70 -5.87
CA ALA A 30 -14.34 -3.41 -6.29
C ALA A 30 -13.24 -2.34 -6.33
N ILE A 31 -12.37 -2.31 -5.31
CA ILE A 31 -11.20 -1.41 -5.27
C ILE A 31 -10.27 -1.70 -6.45
N ASN A 32 -9.97 -2.98 -6.68
CA ASN A 32 -9.05 -3.38 -7.75
C ASN A 32 -9.65 -3.09 -9.15
N ALA A 33 -10.96 -3.26 -9.33
CA ALA A 33 -11.66 -2.91 -10.56
C ALA A 33 -11.66 -1.39 -10.81
N GLU A 34 -11.84 -0.58 -9.76
CA GLU A 34 -11.77 0.89 -9.87
C GLU A 34 -10.34 1.36 -10.19
N MET A 35 -9.34 0.71 -9.60
CA MET A 35 -7.93 1.04 -9.81
C MET A 35 -7.41 0.56 -11.17
N SER A 36 -7.95 -0.55 -11.68
CA SER A 36 -7.73 -0.99 -13.06
C SER A 36 -8.25 0.01 -14.09
N LYS A 37 -9.23 0.86 -13.74
CA LYS A 37 -9.67 1.98 -14.60
C LYS A 37 -8.71 3.17 -14.57
N ASN A 38 -7.87 3.30 -13.54
CA ASN A 38 -6.93 4.41 -13.36
C ASN A 38 -5.49 3.93 -13.07
N PRO A 39 -4.85 3.17 -14.00
CA PRO A 39 -3.53 2.59 -13.77
C PRO A 39 -2.42 3.64 -13.58
N LYS A 40 -2.60 4.85 -14.12
CA LYS A 40 -1.67 5.97 -13.92
C LYS A 40 -1.63 6.46 -12.48
N HIS A 41 -2.80 6.50 -11.81
CA HIS A 41 -2.90 6.94 -10.42
C HIS A 41 -2.20 5.92 -9.51
N VAL A 42 -2.50 4.64 -9.69
CA VAL A 42 -1.81 3.52 -9.03
C VAL A 42 -0.30 3.64 -9.16
N HIS A 43 0.20 3.84 -10.38
CA HIS A 43 1.63 3.95 -10.63
C HIS A 43 2.25 5.14 -9.90
N HIS A 44 1.60 6.30 -9.93
CA HIS A 44 2.07 7.51 -9.26
C HIS A 44 2.13 7.34 -7.74
N VAL A 45 1.13 6.68 -7.15
CA VAL A 45 1.08 6.42 -5.71
C VAL A 45 2.20 5.47 -5.31
N CYS A 46 2.36 4.35 -6.02
CA CYS A 46 3.48 3.42 -5.77
C CYS A 46 4.84 4.10 -5.93
N GLN A 47 5.00 4.97 -6.94
CA GLN A 47 6.23 5.73 -7.15
C GLN A 47 6.50 6.71 -6.00
N SER A 48 5.46 7.38 -5.49
CA SER A 48 5.57 8.31 -4.35
C SER A 48 5.97 7.59 -3.07
N VAL A 49 5.37 6.41 -2.81
CA VAL A 49 5.72 5.54 -1.68
C VAL A 49 7.16 5.04 -1.82
N ASN A 50 7.56 4.58 -3.01
CA ASN A 50 8.94 4.14 -3.28
C ASN A 50 9.97 5.27 -3.14
N ALA A 51 9.59 6.51 -3.51
CA ALA A 51 10.45 7.68 -3.39
C ALA A 51 10.78 8.02 -1.93
N CYS A 52 9.92 7.65 -0.98
CA CYS A 52 10.15 7.86 0.45
C CYS A 52 11.28 6.98 1.03
N ARG A 53 11.77 5.97 0.28
CA ARG A 53 12.92 5.11 0.67
C ARG A 53 12.87 4.57 2.11
N GLY A 54 11.68 4.20 2.60
CA GLY A 54 11.49 3.64 3.94
C GLY A 54 11.46 4.69 5.08
N ASN A 55 11.44 5.98 4.77
CA ASN A 55 11.28 7.02 5.78
C ASN A 55 9.80 7.09 6.24
N LYS A 56 9.53 6.55 7.43
CA LYS A 56 8.16 6.47 8.01
C LYS A 56 7.46 7.83 8.09
N ASP A 57 8.14 8.88 8.51
CA ASP A 57 7.54 10.22 8.63
C ASP A 57 7.05 10.75 7.27
N GLN A 58 7.88 10.60 6.24
CA GLN A 58 7.50 10.99 4.89
C GLN A 58 6.39 10.10 4.34
N LEU A 59 6.46 8.78 4.59
CA LEU A 59 5.40 7.84 4.20
C LEU A 59 4.07 8.23 4.82
N VAL A 60 4.01 8.44 6.14
CA VAL A 60 2.79 8.86 6.83
C VAL A 60 2.29 10.18 6.25
N SER A 61 3.16 11.18 6.06
CA SER A 61 2.76 12.47 5.51
C SER A 61 2.22 12.38 4.08
N THR A 62 2.88 11.61 3.21
CA THR A 62 2.47 11.36 1.83
C THR A 62 1.17 10.58 1.76
N LEU A 63 1.02 9.54 2.59
CA LEU A 63 -0.20 8.75 2.73
C LEU A 63 -1.36 9.63 3.21
N ASN A 64 -1.13 10.53 4.18
CA ASN A 64 -2.15 11.45 4.69
C ASN A 64 -2.57 12.51 3.65
N SER A 65 -1.70 12.83 2.68
CA SER A 65 -2.03 13.70 1.54
C SER A 65 -2.82 12.98 0.44
N PHE A 66 -2.91 11.65 0.46
CA PHE A 66 -3.68 10.89 -0.52
C PHE A 66 -5.15 10.70 -0.12
N ASP A 67 -6.01 10.57 -1.12
CA ASP A 67 -7.40 10.20 -0.90
C ASP A 67 -7.52 8.81 -0.26
N LYS A 68 -8.58 8.61 0.52
CA LYS A 68 -8.89 7.33 1.18
C LYS A 68 -8.86 6.14 0.21
N LYS A 69 -9.34 6.33 -1.03
CA LYS A 69 -9.31 5.28 -2.06
C LYS A 69 -7.89 4.86 -2.43
N SER A 70 -6.99 5.82 -2.59
CA SER A 70 -5.58 5.55 -2.89
C SER A 70 -4.90 4.87 -1.71
N LEU A 71 -5.20 5.29 -0.48
CA LEU A 71 -4.74 4.61 0.74
C LEU A 71 -5.15 3.14 0.79
N TYR A 72 -6.42 2.85 0.49
CA TYR A 72 -6.94 1.49 0.51
C TYR A 72 -6.29 0.59 -0.52
N PHE A 73 -6.03 1.13 -1.71
CA PHE A 73 -5.31 0.39 -2.74
C PHE A 73 -3.86 0.09 -2.35
N VAL A 74 -3.14 1.09 -1.80
CA VAL A 74 -1.77 0.87 -1.32
C VAL A 74 -1.74 -0.19 -0.23
N ALA A 75 -2.67 -0.11 0.72
CA ALA A 75 -2.79 -1.11 1.78
C ALA A 75 -3.06 -2.51 1.24
N LEU A 76 -3.92 -2.65 0.22
CA LEU A 76 -4.21 -3.94 -0.41
C LEU A 76 -2.96 -4.51 -1.12
N GLU A 77 -2.27 -3.71 -1.92
CA GLU A 77 -1.06 -4.13 -2.64
C GLU A 77 0.07 -4.48 -1.66
N VAL A 78 0.29 -3.65 -0.63
CA VAL A 78 1.28 -3.91 0.42
C VAL A 78 0.94 -5.19 1.18
N ALA A 79 -0.32 -5.41 1.57
CA ALA A 79 -0.74 -6.63 2.26
C ALA A 79 -0.51 -7.87 1.41
N ARG A 80 -0.83 -7.80 0.10
CA ARG A 80 -0.61 -8.90 -0.85
C ARG A 80 0.87 -9.21 -1.02
N GLU A 81 1.69 -8.20 -1.30
CA GLU A 81 3.14 -8.37 -1.44
C GLU A 81 3.79 -8.83 -0.13
N PHE A 82 3.34 -8.32 1.01
CA PHE A 82 3.85 -8.74 2.32
C PHE A 82 3.50 -10.20 2.61
N SER A 83 2.28 -10.64 2.31
CA SER A 83 1.86 -12.03 2.44
C SER A 83 2.69 -12.95 1.54
N GLU A 84 2.94 -12.55 0.29
CA GLU A 84 3.82 -13.31 -0.62
C GLU A 84 5.28 -13.34 -0.12
N PHE A 85 5.77 -12.24 0.43
CA PHE A 85 7.12 -12.14 0.97
C PHE A 85 7.31 -13.02 2.20
N GLN A 86 6.35 -13.02 3.13
CA GLN A 86 6.35 -13.91 4.31
C GLN A 86 6.24 -15.38 3.90
N ALA A 87 5.33 -15.71 2.98
CA ALA A 87 5.16 -17.07 2.47
C ALA A 87 6.45 -17.61 1.81
N ARG A 88 7.20 -16.78 1.08
CA ARG A 88 8.51 -17.14 0.51
C ARG A 88 9.60 -17.30 1.56
N LYS A 89 9.52 -16.56 2.68
CA LYS A 89 10.45 -16.69 3.82
C LYS A 89 10.21 -17.96 4.61
N GLU A 90 8.97 -18.40 4.77
CA GLU A 90 8.64 -19.64 5.49
C GLU A 90 8.97 -20.92 4.69
N LEU A 91 9.12 -20.81 3.37
CA LEU A 91 9.48 -21.92 2.48
C LEU A 91 10.99 -22.18 2.35
N HIS A 92 11.85 -21.45 3.07
CA HIS A 92 13.32 -21.56 3.00
C HIS A 92 13.99 -21.79 4.36
#